data_AF-A0A2V9J7J9-F1
#
_entry.id   AF-A0A2V9J7J9-F1
#
_cell.length_a   1.000
_cell.length_b   1.000
_cell.length_c   1.000
_cell.angle_alpha   90.00
_cell.angle_beta   90.00
_cell.angle_gamma   90.00
#
_symmetry.space_group_name_H-M   'P 1'
#
loop_
_entity.id
_entity.type
_entity.pdbx_description
1 polymer ?
#
loop_
_entity_poly.entity_id
_entity_poly.type
_entity_poly.pdbx_seq_one_letter_code
_entity_poly.pdbx_strand_id
1 'polypeptide(L)'
;MLRILIDENFDQRILRGLKRQIERLDYVIVQETELAGSKDSPLLAWAAEQQRILVTHDVNTVPKYAYDRIRAGAPMTSVIIVPEDPAIGNAI
;
A
#
# COMPACT_ATOMS: atom_id res chain seq x y z
N MET A 1 -12.52 -10.26 -1.96
CA MET A 1 -12.63 -8.80 -2.19
C MET A 1 -11.23 -8.23 -2.07
N LEU A 2 -10.79 -7.39 -3.02
CA LEU A 2 -9.47 -6.78 -2.96
C LEU A 2 -9.46 -5.71 -1.86
N ARG A 3 -8.62 -5.90 -0.83
CA ARG A 3 -8.48 -4.97 0.29
C ARG A 3 -7.10 -4.33 0.22
N ILE A 4 -7.05 -3.02 0.04
CA ILE A 4 -5.79 -2.29 -0.12
C ILE A 4 -5.60 -1.27 1.00
N LEU A 5 -4.34 -1.06 1.37
CA LEU A 5 -3.87 0.05 2.17
C LEU A 5 -3.07 0.97 1.24
N ILE A 6 -3.52 2.21 1.10
CA ILE A 6 -2.89 3.22 0.26
C ILE A 6 -1.88 3.99 1.11
N ASP A 7 -0.62 3.91 0.72
CA ASP A 7 0.48 4.65 1.34
C ASP A 7 0.23 6.17 1.37
N GLU A 8 0.83 6.85 2.33
CA GLU A 8 0.58 8.26 2.63
C GLU A 8 0.89 9.18 1.44
N ASN A 9 1.95 8.89 0.70
CA ASN A 9 2.39 9.70 -0.44
C ASN A 9 1.90 9.17 -1.80
N PHE A 10 0.92 8.26 -1.81
CA PHE A 10 0.42 7.67 -3.04
C PHE A 10 -0.38 8.68 -3.89
N ASP A 11 -0.21 8.64 -5.21
CA ASP A 11 -0.94 9.53 -6.12
C ASP A 11 -2.45 9.25 -6.11
N GLN A 12 -3.19 10.17 -5.47
CA GLN A 12 -4.64 10.08 -5.30
C GLN A 12 -5.42 10.08 -6.63
N ARG A 13 -4.80 10.47 -7.75
CA ARG A 13 -5.41 10.34 -9.09
C ARG A 13 -5.55 8.88 -9.50
N ILE A 14 -4.59 8.02 -9.14
CA ILE A 14 -4.64 6.58 -9.39
C ILE A 14 -5.76 5.96 -8.55
N LEU A 15 -5.81 6.26 -7.25
CA LEU A 15 -6.90 5.78 -6.37
C LEU A 15 -8.29 6.19 -6.90
N ARG A 16 -8.43 7.44 -7.37
CA ARG A 16 -9.66 7.92 -7.99
C ARG A 16 -10.04 7.14 -9.25
N GLY A 17 -9.05 6.75 -10.05
CA GLY A 17 -9.23 5.88 -11.23
C GLY A 17 -9.71 4.48 -10.84
N LEU A 18 -9.03 3.84 -9.89
CA LEU A 18 -9.38 2.52 -9.37
C LEU A 18 -10.82 2.51 -8.81
N LYS A 19 -11.22 3.54 -8.05
CA LYS A 19 -12.59 3.69 -7.53
C LYS A 19 -13.65 3.80 -8.62
N ARG A 20 -13.30 4.30 -9.81
CA ARG A 20 -14.24 4.39 -10.96
C ARG A 20 -14.41 3.06 -11.67
N GLN A 21 -13.37 2.22 -11.69
CA GLN A 21 -13.42 0.91 -12.34
C GLN A 21 -13.91 -0.21 -11.42
N ILE A 22 -13.67 -0.07 -10.11
CA ILE A 22 -14.00 -1.08 -9.10
C ILE A 22 -15.04 -0.50 -8.15
N GLU A 23 -16.31 -0.77 -8.45
CA GLU A 23 -17.48 -0.20 -7.76
C GLU A 23 -17.49 -0.41 -6.24
N ARG A 24 -16.85 -1.48 -5.74
CA ARG A 24 -16.80 -1.86 -4.32
C ARG A 24 -15.38 -2.08 -3.82
N LEU A 25 -14.46 -1.21 -4.23
CA LEU A 25 -13.06 -1.25 -3.76
C LEU A 25 -13.00 -1.01 -2.24
N ASP A 26 -12.46 -1.99 -1.50
CA ASP A 26 -12.15 -1.83 -0.07
C ASP A 26 -10.75 -1.24 0.06
N TYR A 27 -10.67 0.04 0.40
CA TYR A 27 -9.42 0.75 0.58
C TYR A 27 -9.40 1.49 1.92
N VAL A 28 -8.21 1.65 2.47
CA VAL A 28 -7.91 2.54 3.59
C VAL A 28 -6.71 3.38 3.18
N ILE A 29 -6.71 4.68 3.50
CA ILE A 29 -5.55 5.55 3.29
C ILE A 29 -4.81 5.66 4.61
N VAL A 30 -3.48 5.51 4.61
CA VAL A 30 -2.66 5.58 5.83
C VAL A 30 -2.91 6.87 6.62
N GLN A 31 -3.08 8.00 5.93
CA GLN A 31 -3.40 9.30 6.52
C GLN A 31 -4.70 9.33 7.34
N GLU A 32 -5.63 8.41 7.08
CA GLU A 32 -6.92 8.32 7.78
C GLU A 32 -6.89 7.32 8.96
N THR A 33 -5.70 6.83 9.31
CA THR A 33 -5.49 5.86 10.41
C THR A 33 -4.55 6.42 11.46
N GLU A 34 -4.41 5.71 12.58
CA GLU A 34 -3.39 5.95 13.60
C GLU A 34 -1.94 5.83 13.10
N LEU A 35 -1.74 5.36 11.86
CA LEU A 35 -0.42 5.18 11.25
C LEU A 35 0.08 6.39 10.47
N ALA A 36 -0.66 7.49 10.40
CA ALA A 36 -0.20 8.70 9.71
C ALA A 36 1.20 9.13 10.21
N GLY A 37 2.14 9.34 9.29
CA GLY A 37 3.54 9.66 9.60
C GLY A 37 4.38 8.50 10.17
N SER A 38 3.86 7.27 10.20
CA SER A 38 4.60 6.08 10.63
C SER A 38 5.64 5.65 9.60
N LYS A 39 6.67 4.94 10.06
CA LYS A 39 7.65 4.28 9.17
C LYS A 39 7.04 3.04 8.51
N ASP A 40 7.68 2.53 7.46
CA ASP A 40 7.18 1.42 6.65
C ASP A 40 7.00 0.10 7.43
N SER A 41 7.86 -0.16 8.43
CA SER A 41 7.80 -1.42 9.18
C SER A 41 6.51 -1.57 10.01
N PRO A 42 6.09 -0.58 10.82
CA PRO A 42 4.74 -0.53 11.41
C PRO A 42 3.61 -0.65 10.38
N LEU A 43 3.76 0.01 9.24
CA LEU A 43 2.76 0.00 8.17
C LEU A 43 2.52 -1.42 7.62
N LEU A 44 3.61 -2.13 7.31
CA LEU A 44 3.57 -3.51 6.84
C LEU A 44 3.03 -4.48 7.90
N ALA A 45 3.28 -4.20 9.19
CA ALA A 45 2.74 -4.99 10.29
C ALA A 45 1.23 -4.90 10.35
N TRP A 46 0.71 -3.67 10.41
CA TRP A 46 -0.72 -3.42 10.45
C TRP A 46 -1.42 -3.93 9.19
N ALA A 47 -0.82 -3.73 8.01
CA ALA A 47 -1.37 -4.24 6.76
C ALA A 47 -1.48 -5.77 6.76
N ALA A 48 -0.49 -6.48 7.33
CA ALA A 48 -0.55 -7.93 7.50
C ALA A 48 -1.65 -8.37 8.47
N GLU A 49 -1.78 -7.70 9.61
CA GLU A 49 -2.83 -7.98 10.61
C GLU A 49 -4.23 -7.73 10.05
N GLN A 50 -4.41 -6.65 9.30
CA GLN A 50 -5.69 -6.29 8.68
C GLN A 50 -5.97 -7.05 7.37
N GLN A 51 -5.02 -7.87 6.91
CA GLN A 51 -5.08 -8.61 5.63
C GLN A 51 -5.32 -7.68 4.43
N ARG A 52 -4.55 -6.59 4.36
CA ARG A 52 -4.62 -5.55 3.31
C ARG A 52 -3.31 -5.50 2.54
N ILE A 53 -3.40 -5.43 1.21
CA ILE A 53 -2.24 -5.25 0.33
C ILE A 53 -1.75 -3.81 0.45
N LEU A 54 -0.48 -3.58 0.76
CA LEU A 54 0.10 -2.25 0.74
C LEU A 54 0.32 -1.81 -0.72
N VAL A 55 -0.17 -0.63 -1.08
CA VAL A 55 0.05 0.01 -2.38
C VAL A 55 0.85 1.29 -2.14
N THR A 56 2.04 1.38 -2.74
CA THR A 56 3.01 2.46 -2.47
C THR A 56 3.79 2.85 -3.72
N HIS A 57 4.39 4.04 -3.71
CA HIS A 57 5.41 4.46 -4.66
C HIS A 57 6.84 4.17 -4.19
N ASP A 58 7.04 3.82 -2.93
CA ASP A 58 8.37 3.67 -2.34
C ASP A 58 9.03 2.35 -2.76
N VAL A 59 9.80 2.42 -3.84
CA VAL A 59 10.65 1.34 -4.35
C VAL A 59 11.91 1.13 -3.51
N ASN A 60 12.31 2.11 -2.70
CA ASN A 60 13.63 2.16 -2.08
C ASN A 60 13.64 1.51 -0.69
N THR A 61 12.58 1.72 0.10
CA THR A 61 12.55 1.32 1.51
C THR A 61 11.63 0.12 1.73
N VAL A 62 10.45 0.09 1.09
CA VAL A 62 9.41 -0.91 1.35
C VAL A 62 9.88 -2.33 1.05
N PRO A 63 10.58 -2.63 -0.08
CA PRO A 63 11.09 -3.98 -0.32
C PRO A 63 12.01 -4.47 0.79
N LYS A 64 12.89 -3.60 1.30
CA LYS A 64 13.81 -3.96 2.40
C LYS A 64 13.04 -4.39 3.63
N TYR A 65 12.09 -3.58 4.09
CA TYR A 65 11.28 -3.90 5.27
C TYR A 65 10.39 -5.13 5.07
N ALA A 66 9.86 -5.32 3.86
CA ALA A 66 9.12 -6.53 3.49
C ALA A 66 9.98 -7.79 3.64
N TYR A 67 11.19 -7.79 3.07
CA TYR A 67 12.11 -8.93 3.17
C TYR A 67 12.60 -9.16 4.59
N ASP A 68 12.86 -8.10 5.36
CA ASP A 68 13.27 -8.22 6.75
C ASP A 68 12.18 -8.92 7.60
N ARG A 69 10.89 -8.60 7.37
CA ARG A 69 9.77 -9.31 8.01
C ARG A 69 9.71 -10.79 7.62
N ILE A 70 9.86 -11.10 6.33
CA ILE A 70 9.86 -12.49 5.83
C ILE A 70 11.01 -13.30 6.47
N ARG A 71 12.23 -12.72 6.50
CA ARG A 71 13.39 -13.36 7.13
C ARG A 71 13.21 -13.59 8.63
N ALA A 72 12.51 -12.69 9.31
CA ALA A 72 12.17 -12.82 10.72
C ALA A 72 11.00 -13.82 10.98
N GLY A 73 10.40 -14.40 9.95
CA GLY A 73 9.21 -15.25 10.08
C GLY A 73 7.97 -14.49 10.56
N ALA A 74 7.97 -13.15 10.47
CA ALA A 74 6.85 -12.33 10.88
C ALA A 74 5.71 -12.40 9.85
N PRO A 75 4.44 -12.21 10.27
CA PRO A 75 3.33 -12.07 9.34
C PRO A 75 3.62 -10.99 8.30
N MET A 76 3.37 -11.29 7.04
CA MET A 76 3.66 -10.41 5.92
C MET A 76 2.45 -10.28 5.02
N THR A 77 2.19 -9.06 4.56
CA THR A 77 1.18 -8.78 3.53
C THR A 77 1.78 -8.79 2.13
N SER A 78 0.94 -8.82 1.10
CA SER A 78 1.39 -8.51 -0.26
C SER A 78 1.64 -7.00 -0.41
N VAL A 79 2.59 -6.65 -1.28
CA VAL A 79 2.93 -5.26 -1.62
C VAL A 79 2.81 -5.09 -3.13
N ILE A 80 2.17 -4.01 -3.56
CA ILE A 80 2.15 -3.53 -4.94
C ILE A 80 2.90 -2.21 -4.96
N ILE A 81 3.94 -2.14 -5.79
CA ILE A 81 4.72 -0.92 -5.98
C ILE A 81 4.37 -0.35 -7.35
N VAL A 82 3.93 0.91 -7.35
CA VAL A 82 3.65 1.67 -8.57
C VAL A 82 4.79 2.67 -8.74
N PRO A 83 5.45 2.79 -9.89
CA PRO A 83 6.45 3.84 -10.11
C PRO A 83 5.86 5.26 -9.87
N GLU A 84 6.69 6.26 -9.60
CA GLU A 84 6.22 7.65 -9.38
C GLU A 84 5.76 8.36 -10.66
N ASP A 85 6.32 8.02 -11.83
CA ASP A 85 6.05 8.71 -13.10
C ASP A 85 5.41 7.83 -14.22
N PRO A 86 4.42 6.96 -13.94
CA PRO A 86 3.63 6.36 -14.99
C PRO A 86 2.56 7.35 -15.48
N ALA A 87 2.26 7.31 -16.77
CA ALA A 87 0.99 7.89 -17.24
C ALA A 87 -0.16 7.27 -16.44
N ILE A 88 -1.03 8.10 -15.86
CA ILE A 88 -2.07 7.65 -14.91
C ILE A 88 -2.93 6.50 -15.46
N GLY A 89 -3.27 6.54 -16.75
CA GLY A 89 -4.04 5.46 -17.39
C GLY A 89 -3.35 4.10 -17.44
N ASN A 90 -2.02 4.04 -17.36
CA ASN A 90 -1.26 2.79 -17.30
C ASN A 90 -1.15 2.23 -15.87
N ALA A 91 -1.37 3.06 -14.86
CA ALA A 91 -1.31 2.67 -13.44
C ALA A 91 -2.66 2.22 -12.88
N ILE A 92 -3.73 2.36 -13.66
CA ILE A 92 -5.12 2.01 -13.31
C ILE A 92 -5.50 0.70 -14.01
#